data_AF-A0A5B7JBM1-F1
#
_entry.id   AF-A0A5B7JBM1-F1
#
_cell.length_a   1.000
_cell.length_b   1.000
_cell.length_c   1.000
_cell.angle_alpha   90.00
_cell.angle_beta   90.00
_cell.angle_gamma   90.00
#
_symmetry.space_group_name_H-M   'P 1'
#
loop_
_entity.id
_entity.type
_entity.pdbx_description
1 polymer ?
#
loop_
_entity_poly.entity_id
_entity_poly.type
_entity_poly.pdbx_seq_one_letter_code
_entity_poly.pdbx_strand_id
1 'polypeptide(L)'
;MKPTKSGYCLNGRSECLQKYKDSTIGAYIRRHLTNCSLVNNGFSEKDTHRLTKKILNSWYYNKKEIEIFYNSAFPTAYKEDERILRQIVKKSVKPSDPNTSLKLTIYYKMKKTKHLLKNSLSKEKEPTEVASHL
;
A
#
# COMPACT_ATOMS: atom_id res chain seq x y z
N MET A 1 -34.10 -16.28 27.81
CA MET A 1 -33.79 -16.03 26.38
C MET A 1 -34.15 -14.59 26.06
N LYS A 2 -33.26 -13.81 25.41
CA LYS A 2 -33.64 -12.47 24.93
C LYS A 2 -34.65 -12.63 23.78
N PRO A 3 -35.76 -11.87 23.74
CA PRO A 3 -36.74 -12.00 22.68
C PRO A 3 -36.14 -11.51 21.36
N THR A 4 -36.10 -12.39 20.37
CA THR A 4 -35.74 -12.04 19.00
C THR A 4 -36.87 -11.20 18.42
N LYS A 5 -36.62 -9.93 18.09
CA LYS A 5 -37.60 -9.05 17.45
C LYS A 5 -37.99 -9.66 16.09
N SER A 6 -39.18 -10.25 16.00
CA SER A 6 -39.74 -10.90 14.82
C SER A 6 -40.25 -9.92 13.74
N GLY A 7 -39.70 -8.71 13.69
CA GLY A 7 -40.27 -7.58 12.94
C GLY A 7 -39.41 -6.97 11.84
N TYR A 8 -38.22 -7.51 11.57
CA TYR A 8 -37.40 -7.07 10.45
C TYR A 8 -36.96 -8.26 9.61
N CYS A 9 -37.94 -8.97 9.07
CA CYS A 9 -37.70 -9.75 7.86
C CYS A 9 -37.31 -8.76 6.76
N LEU A 10 -36.16 -8.99 6.12
CA LEU A 10 -35.66 -8.23 4.98
C LEU A 10 -36.69 -8.32 3.85
N ASN A 11 -37.60 -7.35 3.76
CA ASN A 11 -38.46 -7.23 2.59
C ASN A 11 -37.54 -7.08 1.37
N GLY A 12 -37.84 -7.76 0.25
CA GLY A 12 -37.14 -7.55 -1.03
C GLY A 12 -37.28 -6.13 -1.57
N ARG A 13 -38.14 -5.31 -0.95
CA ARG A 13 -38.32 -3.86 -1.14
C ARG A 13 -37.77 -3.02 0.02
N SER A 14 -37.00 -3.60 0.93
CA SER A 14 -36.38 -2.85 2.02
C SER A 14 -35.47 -1.79 1.42
N GLU A 15 -35.69 -0.53 1.79
CA GLU A 15 -34.80 0.56 1.40
C GLU A 15 -33.39 0.18 1.86
N CYS A 16 -32.54 -0.10 0.88
CA CYS A 16 -31.16 -0.44 1.14
C CYS A 16 -30.54 0.75 1.84
N LEU A 17 -30.21 0.58 3.13
CA LEU A 17 -29.57 1.60 3.91
C LEU A 17 -28.35 2.11 3.15
N GLN A 18 -28.22 3.43 2.96
CA GLN A 18 -27.14 4.01 2.15
C GLN A 18 -25.75 3.52 2.60
N LYS A 19 -25.59 3.23 3.91
CA LYS A 19 -24.38 2.63 4.49
C LYS A 19 -24.05 1.25 3.91
N TYR A 20 -25.05 0.40 3.68
CA TYR A 20 -24.86 -0.92 3.07
C TYR A 20 -24.41 -0.77 1.62
N LYS A 21 -25.12 0.06 0.84
CA LYS A 21 -24.77 0.39 -0.56
C LYS A 21 -23.34 0.93 -0.67
N ASP A 22 -22.97 1.90 0.17
CA ASP A 22 -21.63 2.48 0.20
C ASP A 22 -20.55 1.44 0.57
N SER A 23 -20.87 0.53 1.50
CA SER A 23 -19.97 -0.56 1.90
C SER A 23 -19.70 -1.52 0.74
N THR A 24 -20.75 -1.96 0.04
CA THR A 24 -20.66 -2.84 -1.12
C THR A 24 -19.86 -2.20 -2.24
N ILE A 25 -20.19 -0.96 -2.62
CA ILE A 25 -19.46 -0.22 -3.66
C ILE A 25 -17.99 -0.03 -3.24
N GLY A 26 -17.73 0.32 -1.97
CA GLY A 26 -16.36 0.45 -1.46
C GLY A 26 -15.57 -0.86 -1.51
N ALA A 27 -16.20 -2.01 -1.26
CA ALA A 27 -15.57 -3.32 -1.38
C ALA A 27 -15.23 -3.63 -2.85
N TYR A 28 -16.13 -3.33 -3.79
CA TYR A 28 -15.84 -3.44 -5.22
C TYR A 28 -14.68 -2.53 -5.62
N ILE A 29 -14.69 -1.25 -5.25
CA ILE A 29 -13.59 -0.32 -5.58
C ILE A 29 -12.25 -0.87 -5.08
N ARG A 30 -12.17 -1.34 -3.82
CA ARG A 30 -10.95 -1.96 -3.28
C ARG A 30 -10.50 -3.17 -4.08
N ARG A 31 -11.42 -4.07 -4.46
CA ARG A 31 -11.11 -5.25 -5.28
C ARG A 31 -10.61 -4.87 -6.68
N HIS A 32 -11.16 -3.82 -7.27
CA HIS A 32 -10.76 -3.35 -8.60
C HIS A 32 -9.42 -2.64 -8.61
N LEU A 33 -9.03 -1.96 -7.54
CA LEU A 33 -7.67 -1.43 -7.41
C LEU A 33 -6.62 -2.55 -7.45
N THR A 34 -7.01 -3.79 -7.12
CA THR A 34 -6.15 -4.98 -7.23
C THR A 34 -6.28 -5.71 -8.58
N ASN A 35 -7.45 -5.67 -9.24
CA ASN A 35 -7.76 -6.52 -10.41
C ASN A 35 -8.24 -5.76 -11.68
N CYS A 36 -8.11 -4.43 -11.72
CA CYS A 36 -8.29 -3.55 -12.89
C CYS A 36 -9.65 -3.49 -13.63
N SER A 37 -10.75 -4.13 -13.19
CA SER A 37 -11.98 -4.21 -14.01
C SER A 37 -13.29 -3.69 -13.36
N LEU A 38 -13.46 -2.38 -13.15
CA LEU A 38 -14.59 -1.81 -12.37
C LEU A 38 -15.97 -1.84 -13.05
N VAL A 39 -15.98 -2.10 -14.36
CA VAL A 39 -17.14 -1.94 -15.24
C VAL A 39 -18.05 -3.17 -15.11
N ASN A 40 -19.37 -2.95 -15.00
CA ASN A 40 -20.46 -3.95 -14.97
C ASN A 40 -21.03 -4.40 -13.60
N ASN A 41 -20.93 -3.60 -12.53
CA ASN A 41 -21.49 -3.95 -11.21
C ASN A 41 -22.90 -3.36 -10.93
N GLY A 42 -23.56 -2.74 -11.91
CA GLY A 42 -24.93 -2.20 -11.76
C GLY A 42 -25.07 -0.97 -10.85
N PHE A 43 -23.96 -0.38 -10.38
CA PHE A 43 -23.99 0.84 -9.56
C PHE A 43 -23.91 2.10 -10.42
N SER A 44 -24.56 3.18 -9.95
CA SER A 44 -24.49 4.49 -10.59
C SER A 44 -23.04 5.00 -10.61
N GLU A 45 -22.64 5.57 -11.74
CA GLU A 45 -21.32 6.19 -11.91
C GLU A 45 -21.09 7.30 -10.87
N LYS A 46 -22.13 8.05 -10.49
CA LYS A 46 -22.04 9.12 -9.48
C LYS A 46 -21.64 8.58 -8.11
N ASP A 47 -22.25 7.47 -7.67
CA ASP A 47 -21.96 6.86 -6.38
C ASP A 47 -20.56 6.23 -6.37
N THR A 48 -20.21 5.57 -7.48
CA THR A 48 -18.88 5.01 -7.71
C THR A 48 -17.81 6.10 -7.64
N HIS A 49 -17.99 7.20 -8.38
CA HIS A 49 -17.05 8.31 -8.40
C HIS A 49 -16.91 8.97 -7.03
N ARG A 50 -18.03 9.21 -6.32
CA ARG A 50 -18.04 9.76 -4.96
C ARG A 50 -17.23 8.89 -3.99
N LEU A 51 -17.43 7.58 -4.02
CA LEU A 51 -16.74 6.66 -3.10
C LEU A 51 -15.29 6.44 -3.48
N THR A 52 -14.96 6.41 -4.78
CA THR A 52 -13.58 6.36 -5.26
C THR A 52 -12.82 7.59 -4.77
N LYS A 53 -13.38 8.79 -4.94
CA LYS A 53 -12.79 10.03 -4.44
C LYS A 53 -12.62 10.01 -2.92
N LYS A 54 -13.61 9.51 -2.16
CA LYS A 54 -13.53 9.38 -0.71
C LYS A 54 -12.41 8.43 -0.26
N ILE A 55 -12.28 7.27 -0.92
CA ILE A 55 -11.25 6.27 -0.62
C ILE A 55 -9.86 6.82 -0.99
N LEU A 56 -9.70 7.41 -2.18
CA LEU A 56 -8.45 8.00 -2.63
C LEU A 56 -8.02 9.16 -1.74
N ASN A 57 -8.92 10.08 -1.42
CA ASN A 57 -8.62 11.20 -0.51
C ASN A 57 -8.21 10.68 0.87
N SER A 58 -8.90 9.67 1.40
CA SER A 58 -8.50 9.04 2.66
C SER A 58 -7.07 8.50 2.57
N TRP A 59 -6.68 7.84 1.48
CA TRP A 59 -5.32 7.32 1.35
C TRP A 59 -4.27 8.41 1.14
N TYR A 60 -4.57 9.40 0.31
CA TYR A 60 -3.66 10.48 -0.05
C TYR A 60 -3.41 11.42 1.13
N TYR A 61 -4.46 11.94 1.77
CA TYR A 61 -4.30 12.90 2.87
C TYR A 61 -3.85 12.26 4.19
N ASN A 62 -3.99 10.93 4.34
CA ASN A 62 -3.41 10.24 5.50
C ASN A 62 -1.91 9.96 5.35
N LYS A 63 -1.36 9.94 4.13
CA LYS A 63 0.08 9.81 3.89
C LYS A 63 0.73 11.19 3.82
N LYS A 64 1.21 11.68 4.97
CA LYS A 64 2.03 12.90 5.07
C LYS A 64 3.47 12.70 4.59
N GLU A 65 3.86 11.45 4.31
CA GLU A 65 5.20 11.07 3.92
C GLU A 65 5.18 10.33 2.57
N ILE A 66 5.97 10.82 1.63
CA ILE A 66 6.23 10.17 0.34
C ILE A 66 7.44 9.26 0.51
N GLU A 67 7.23 7.95 0.38
CA GLU A 67 8.30 6.96 0.40
C GLU A 67 8.85 6.73 -1.01
N ILE A 68 10.16 6.93 -1.16
CA ILE A 68 10.93 6.64 -2.38
C ILE A 68 11.74 5.37 -2.14
N PHE A 69 11.69 4.46 -3.11
CA PHE A 69 12.41 3.20 -3.03
C PHE A 69 13.53 3.17 -4.06
N TYR A 70 14.74 2.82 -3.61
CA TYR A 70 15.89 2.62 -4.48
C TYR A 70 16.46 1.22 -4.23
N ASN A 71 16.64 0.43 -5.30
CA ASN A 71 17.21 -0.90 -5.22
C ASN A 71 18.58 -0.90 -5.88
N SER A 72 19.61 -1.29 -5.13
CA SER A 72 20.99 -1.33 -5.61
C SER A 72 21.67 -2.67 -5.34
N ALA A 73 22.73 -2.94 -6.09
CA ALA A 73 23.66 -4.03 -5.77
C ALA A 73 24.56 -3.57 -4.63
N PHE A 74 24.75 -4.40 -3.59
CA PHE A 74 25.55 -4.04 -2.42
C PHE A 74 27.02 -3.75 -2.79
N PRO A 75 27.46 -2.48 -2.77
CA PRO A 75 28.85 -2.14 -3.00
C PRO A 75 29.65 -2.21 -1.70
N THR A 76 30.97 -2.30 -1.81
CA THR A 76 31.87 -2.30 -0.63
C THR A 76 31.76 -1.00 0.17
N ALA A 77 31.48 0.12 -0.49
CA ALA A 77 31.33 1.45 0.10
C ALA A 77 29.85 1.88 0.27
N TYR A 78 28.94 0.94 0.55
CA TYR A 78 27.48 1.21 0.60
C TYR A 78 27.08 2.42 1.47
N LYS A 79 27.77 2.67 2.59
CA LYS A 79 27.45 3.80 3.49
C LYS A 79 27.69 5.15 2.82
N GLU A 80 28.74 5.27 2.02
CA GLU A 80 29.05 6.50 1.31
C GLU A 80 28.03 6.71 0.18
N ASP A 81 27.69 5.64 -0.54
CA ASP A 81 26.63 5.66 -1.55
C ASP A 81 25.28 6.07 -0.96
N GLU A 82 24.89 5.55 0.20
CA GLU A 82 23.65 5.98 0.88
C GLU A 82 23.66 7.47 1.20
N ARG A 83 24.79 7.98 1.71
CA ARG A 83 24.93 9.38 2.05
C ARG A 83 24.76 10.26 0.82
N ILE A 84 25.44 9.90 -0.27
CA ILE A 84 25.37 10.60 -1.54
C ILE A 84 23.94 10.53 -2.10
N LEU A 85 23.29 9.37 -2.09
CA LEU A 85 21.92 9.19 -2.58
C LEU A 85 20.92 10.03 -1.78
N ARG A 86 21.03 10.06 -0.45
CA ARG A 86 20.19 10.91 0.40
C ARG A 86 20.40 12.39 0.08
N GLN A 87 21.64 12.82 -0.16
CA GLN A 87 21.95 14.20 -0.56
C GLN A 87 21.37 14.55 -1.93
N ILE A 88 21.51 13.66 -2.92
CA ILE A 88 20.97 13.87 -4.27
C ILE A 88 19.45 14.00 -4.22
N VAL A 89 18.77 13.10 -3.51
CA VAL A 89 17.30 13.13 -3.38
C VAL A 89 16.86 14.40 -2.66
N LYS A 90 17.51 14.77 -1.55
CA LYS A 90 17.19 16.00 -0.80
C LYS A 90 17.40 17.27 -1.64
N LYS A 91 18.41 17.29 -2.51
CA LYS A 91 18.73 18.45 -3.37
C LYS A 91 17.84 18.54 -4.60
N SER A 92 17.51 17.40 -5.21
CA SER A 92 16.89 17.33 -6.54
C SER A 92 15.38 17.16 -6.50
N VAL A 93 14.84 16.54 -5.44
CA VAL A 93 13.41 16.27 -5.31
C VAL A 93 12.82 17.25 -4.30
N LYS A 94 11.88 18.08 -4.77
CA LYS A 94 11.06 18.95 -3.92
C LYS A 94 9.61 18.46 -4.01
N PRO A 95 8.95 18.13 -2.89
CA PRO A 95 7.53 17.81 -2.93
C PRO A 95 6.75 19.06 -3.36
N SER A 96 5.66 18.85 -4.10
CA SER A 96 4.78 19.96 -4.52
C SER A 96 4.12 20.65 -3.32
N ASP A 97 3.89 19.89 -2.24
CA ASP A 97 3.36 20.40 -0.99
C ASP A 97 4.48 20.54 0.06
N PRO A 98 4.63 21.72 0.69
CA PRO A 98 5.70 21.98 1.67
C PRO A 98 5.51 21.22 2.98
N ASN A 99 4.32 20.66 3.24
CA ASN A 99 4.01 19.90 4.45
C ASN A 99 4.28 18.38 4.30
N THR A 100 4.78 17.95 3.13
CA THR A 100 4.99 16.55 2.84
C THR A 100 6.46 16.17 3.05
N SER A 101 6.74 15.19 3.89
CA SER A 101 8.10 14.68 4.09
C SER A 101 8.48 13.66 3.02
N LEU A 102 9.77 13.58 2.70
CA LEU A 102 10.33 12.57 1.79
C LEU A 102 11.16 11.57 2.58
N LYS A 103 10.86 10.28 2.43
CA LYS A 103 11.60 9.19 3.05
C LYS A 103 12.19 8.29 1.98
N LEU A 104 13.52 8.21 1.96
CA LEU A 104 14.25 7.33 1.05
C LEU A 104 14.56 6.00 1.74
N THR A 105 14.02 4.92 1.19
CA THR A 105 14.30 3.54 1.60
C THR A 105 15.18 2.87 0.55
N ILE A 106 16.40 2.49 0.95
CA ILE A 106 17.39 1.87 0.08
C ILE A 106 17.43 0.37 0.38
N TYR A 107 17.23 -0.44 -0.65
CA TYR A 107 17.33 -1.89 -0.57
C TYR A 107 18.62 -2.36 -1.25
N TYR A 108 19.27 -3.32 -0.61
CA TYR A 108 20.42 -3.99 -1.18
C TYR A 108 20.13 -5.45 -1.44
N LYS A 109 20.40 -5.87 -2.67
CA LYS A 109 20.40 -7.29 -3.01
C LYS A 109 21.80 -7.85 -2.82
N MET A 110 21.96 -8.76 -1.87
CA MET A 110 23.21 -9.52 -1.71
C MET A 110 23.43 -10.45 -2.91
N LYS A 111 24.64 -10.48 -3.45
CA LYS A 111 25.05 -11.52 -4.40
C LYS A 111 25.31 -12.79 -3.60
N LYS A 112 24.39 -13.77 -3.62
CA LYS A 112 24.69 -15.10 -3.10
C LYS A 112 25.87 -15.66 -3.92
N THR A 113 27.01 -15.87 -3.27
CA THR A 113 28.16 -16.57 -3.84
C THR A 113 27.71 -18.01 -4.10
N LYS A 114 27.22 -18.28 -5.31
CA LYS A 114 26.81 -19.63 -5.75
C LYS A 114 27.90 -20.68 -5.55
N HIS A 115 29.16 -20.24 -5.41
CA HIS A 115 30.34 -21.07 -5.20
C HIS A 115 30.63 -21.40 -3.72
N LEU A 116 30.17 -20.59 -2.75
CA LEU A 116 30.39 -20.84 -1.31
C LEU A 116 29.31 -21.73 -0.68
N LEU A 117 28.18 -21.91 -1.36
CA LEU A 117 27.03 -22.70 -0.88
C LEU A 117 27.07 -24.18 -1.28
N LYS A 118 28.19 -24.68 -1.85
CA LYS A 118 28.29 -26.08 -2.27
C LYS A 118 28.66 -27.07 -1.16
N ASN A 119 29.09 -26.63 0.03
CA ASN A 119 29.67 -27.53 1.04
C ASN A 119 29.06 -27.50 2.46
N SER A 120 27.90 -26.89 2.71
CA SER A 120 27.27 -27.01 4.03
C SER A 120 25.76 -27.16 3.95
N LEU A 121 25.31 -28.39 4.15
CA LEU A 121 23.95 -28.79 4.46
C LEU A 121 23.47 -28.11 5.76
N SER A 122 22.54 -27.17 5.68
CA SER A 122 21.38 -27.05 6.61
C SER A 122 20.41 -25.99 6.09
N LYS A 123 19.14 -26.39 5.91
CA LYS A 123 18.05 -25.48 5.58
C LYS A 123 17.69 -24.68 6.84
N GLU A 124 17.98 -23.39 6.86
CA GLU A 124 17.26 -22.45 7.74
C GLU A 124 16.81 -21.21 6.95
N LYS A 125 15.59 -20.76 7.27
CA LYS A 125 14.87 -19.69 6.56
C LYS A 125 15.54 -18.34 6.84
N GLU A 126 15.91 -17.59 5.81
CA GLU A 126 16.58 -16.29 5.97
C GLU A 126 15.62 -15.18 6.45
N PRO A 127 15.98 -14.41 7.49
CA PRO A 127 15.30 -13.15 7.81
C PRO A 127 15.77 -12.03 6.87
N THR A 128 14.84 -11.25 6.33
CA THR A 128 15.14 -10.04 5.56
C THR A 128 15.54 -8.94 6.53
N GLU A 129 16.81 -8.52 6.52
CA GLU A 129 17.25 -7.37 7.32
C GLU A 129 16.77 -6.06 6.68
N VAL A 130 15.74 -5.48 7.29
CA VAL A 130 15.26 -4.13 6.98
C VAL A 130 16.02 -3.17 7.89
N ALA A 131 16.99 -2.43 7.34
CA ALA A 131 17.61 -1.32 8.06
C ALA A 131 16.69 -0.09 7.98
N SER A 132 15.77 0.03 8.94
CA SER A 132 15.04 1.27 9.19
C SER A 132 15.65 1.98 10.39
N HIS A 133 16.41 3.05 10.16
CA HIS A 133 16.80 3.99 11.20
C HIS A 133 16.18 5.37 10.95
N LEU A 134 15.70 5.94 12.07
CA LEU A 134 14.93 7.17 12.26
C LEU A 134 15.45 8.39 11.50
#